data_AF-A0A925ZN86-F1
#
_entry.id   AF-A0A925ZN86-F1
#
_cell.length_a   1.000
_cell.length_b   1.000
_cell.length_c   1.000
_cell.angle_alpha   90.00
_cell.angle_beta   90.00
_cell.angle_gamma   90.00
#
_symmetry.space_group_name_H-M   'P 1'
#
loop_
_entity.id
_entity.type
_entity.pdbx_description
1 polymer ?
#
loop_
_entity_poly.entity_id
_entity_poly.type
_entity_poly.pdbx_seq_one_letter_code
_entity_poly.pdbx_strand_id
1 'polypeptide(L)' 'CECGDFLALARALPSVENGELMMVMGAGAYGMTMASTYNTRPLAAEVLVDGDRWAVARPRKSVEELIADETPPEWA' A
#
# COMPACT_ATOMS: atom_id res chain seq x y z
N CYS A 1 -3.30 13.26 0.00
CA CYS A 1 -3.58 14.67 0.38
C CYS A 1 -4.98 15.01 -0.10
N GLU A 2 -5.98 14.38 0.48
CA GLU A 2 -7.37 14.50 0.04
C GLU A 2 -8.29 14.24 1.22
N CYS A 3 -9.41 14.95 1.29
CA CYS A 3 -10.38 14.81 2.38
C CYS A 3 -11.07 13.45 2.41
N GLY A 4 -11.12 12.75 1.27
CA GLY A 4 -11.72 11.42 1.11
C GLY A 4 -10.79 10.25 1.41
N ASP A 5 -9.52 10.50 1.79
CA ASP A 5 -8.53 9.45 2.06
C ASP A 5 -8.75 8.84 3.46
N PHE A 6 -9.79 8.02 3.59
CA PHE A 6 -10.10 7.26 4.80
C PHE A 6 -10.22 5.76 4.50
N LEU A 7 -9.72 4.91 5.41
CA LEU A 7 -9.93 3.47 5.35
C LEU A 7 -11.26 3.05 6.00
N ALA A 8 -11.67 3.78 7.04
CA ALA A 8 -12.85 3.48 7.83
C ALA A 8 -13.31 4.71 8.62
N LEU A 9 -14.61 4.86 8.78
CA LEU A 9 -15.23 5.89 9.63
C LEU A 9 -16.00 5.24 10.79
N ALA A 10 -16.08 5.97 11.91
CA ALA A 10 -16.86 5.61 13.09
C ALA A 10 -16.59 4.19 13.63
N ARG A 11 -15.31 3.84 13.83
CA ARG A 11 -14.91 2.55 14.41
C ARG A 11 -14.64 2.70 15.90
N ALA A 12 -15.22 1.81 16.70
CA ALA A 12 -14.82 1.64 18.09
C ALA A 12 -13.49 0.88 18.10
N LEU A 13 -12.43 1.55 18.54
CA LEU A 13 -11.09 0.99 18.69
C LEU A 13 -10.54 1.35 20.07
N PRO A 14 -9.68 0.50 20.66
CA PRO A 14 -8.91 0.92 21.82
C PRO A 14 -8.00 2.10 21.47
N SER A 15 -7.43 2.75 22.49
CA SER A 15 -6.37 3.75 22.27
C SER A 15 -5.21 3.08 21.53
N VAL A 16 -4.68 3.76 20.51
CA VAL A 16 -3.55 3.29 19.71
C VAL A 16 -2.36 4.22 19.88
N GLU A 17 -1.17 3.64 19.99
CA GLU A 17 0.08 4.37 20.10
C GLU A 17 0.91 4.29 18.81
N ASN A 18 1.87 5.21 18.68
CA ASN A 18 2.77 5.21 17.52
C ASN A 18 3.60 3.91 17.49
N GLY A 19 3.60 3.25 16.33
CA GLY A 19 4.33 2.00 16.12
C GLY A 19 3.48 0.74 16.30
N GLU A 20 2.24 0.85 16.78
CA GLU A 20 1.32 -0.29 16.82
C GLU A 20 0.80 -0.66 15.42
N LEU A 21 0.38 -1.92 15.28
CA LEU A 21 -0.11 -2.47 14.03
C LEU A 21 -1.64 -2.48 14.00
N MET A 22 -2.20 -2.09 12.85
CA MET A 22 -3.63 -2.14 12.57
C MET A 22 -3.89 -3.00 11.33
N MET A 23 -5.04 -3.66 11.29
CA MET A 23 -5.44 -4.51 10.17
C MET A 23 -6.79 -4.08 9.60
N VAL A 24 -6.84 -3.91 8.28
CA VAL A 24 -8.09 -3.80 7.52
C VAL A 24 -8.44 -5.19 7.00
N MET A 25 -9.49 -5.79 7.56
CA MET A 25 -9.98 -7.10 7.16
C MET A 25 -10.68 -7.02 5.79
N GLY A 26 -10.72 -8.14 5.07
CA GLY A 26 -11.51 -8.24 3.82
C GLY A 26 -10.89 -7.57 2.60
N ALA A 27 -9.61 -7.20 2.65
CA ALA A 27 -8.90 -6.52 1.55
C ALA A 27 -8.38 -7.46 0.44
N GLY A 28 -8.72 -8.76 0.47
CA GLY A 28 -8.19 -9.77 -0.45
C GLY A 28 -8.74 -9.69 -1.88
N ALA A 29 -9.94 -9.13 -2.06
CA ALA A 29 -10.55 -8.88 -3.36
C ALA A 29 -10.75 -7.38 -3.55
N TYR A 30 -10.48 -6.87 -4.76
CA TYR A 30 -10.62 -5.46 -5.13
C TYR A 30 -9.77 -4.47 -4.31
N GLY A 31 -8.81 -4.95 -3.51
CA GLY A 31 -7.84 -4.12 -2.79
C GLY A 31 -6.67 -3.74 -3.69
N MET A 32 -5.64 -4.60 -3.78
CA MET A 32 -4.44 -4.33 -4.58
C MET A 32 -4.74 -4.06 -6.06
N THR A 33 -5.76 -4.71 -6.63
CA THR A 33 -6.16 -4.49 -8.04
C THR A 33 -6.64 -3.07 -8.31
N MET A 34 -7.07 -2.32 -7.29
CA MET A 34 -7.47 -0.91 -7.39
C MET A 34 -6.45 0.05 -6.78
N ALA A 35 -5.32 -0.45 -6.29
CA ALA A 35 -4.30 0.38 -5.69
C ALA A 35 -3.56 1.23 -6.74
N SER A 36 -3.11 2.42 -6.34
CA SER A 36 -2.39 3.35 -7.20
C SER A 36 -1.13 3.89 -6.51
N THR A 37 -0.29 4.56 -7.28
CA THR A 37 0.92 5.24 -6.79
C THR A 37 0.65 6.70 -6.42
N TYR A 38 -0.60 7.03 -6.09
CA TYR A 38 -1.02 8.38 -5.73
C TYR A 38 -0.16 8.95 -4.59
N ASN A 39 0.22 10.22 -4.73
CA ASN A 39 1.19 10.92 -3.87
C ASN A 39 2.59 10.28 -3.88
N THR A 40 2.97 9.67 -5.02
CA THR A 40 4.30 9.05 -5.21
C THR A 40 4.57 7.98 -4.16
N ARG A 41 3.52 7.26 -3.74
CA ARG A 41 3.60 6.18 -2.75
C ARG A 41 3.77 4.86 -3.49
N PRO A 42 4.89 4.13 -3.33
CA PRO A 42 5.01 2.81 -3.91
C PRO A 42 3.92 1.87 -3.38
N LEU A 43 3.45 0.97 -4.26
CA LEU A 43 2.45 -0.03 -3.91
C LEU A 43 2.96 -0.91 -2.76
N ALA A 44 2.05 -1.30 -1.86
CA ALA A 44 2.40 -2.17 -0.74
C ALA A 44 2.94 -3.53 -1.25
N ALA A 45 3.79 -4.17 -0.44
CA ALA A 45 4.17 -5.55 -0.71
C ALA A 45 2.99 -6.48 -0.45
N GLU A 46 2.87 -7.55 -1.24
CA GLU A 46 1.95 -8.66 -0.97
C GLU A 46 2.75 -9.86 -0.48
N VAL A 47 2.31 -10.42 0.65
CA VAL A 47 2.93 -11.59 1.28
C VAL A 47 1.92 -12.71 1.28
N LEU A 48 2.33 -13.87 0.78
CA LEU A 48 1.57 -15.11 0.90
C LEU A 48 2.07 -15.87 2.13
N VAL A 49 1.15 -16.35 2.95
CA VAL A 49 1.44 -17.13 4.16
C VAL A 49 0.83 -18.51 4.00
N ASP A 50 1.62 -19.55 4.27
CA ASP A 50 1.22 -20.96 4.28
C ASP A 50 1.73 -21.60 5.58
N GLY A 51 0.83 -21.75 6.56
CA GLY A 51 1.18 -22.25 7.89
C GLY A 51 2.21 -21.36 8.60
N ASP A 52 3.39 -21.90 8.86
CA ASP A 52 4.54 -21.24 9.48
C ASP A 52 5.50 -20.60 8.45
N ARG A 53 5.20 -20.72 7.16
CA ARG A 53 6.01 -20.19 6.06
C ARG A 53 5.37 -18.97 5.44
N TRP A 54 6.20 -18.09 4.92
CA TRP A 54 5.74 -16.95 4.15
C TRP A 54 6.72 -16.61 3.04
N ALA A 55 6.20 -15.97 1.99
CA ALA A 55 7.00 -15.44 0.90
C ALA A 55 6.43 -14.11 0.42
N VAL A 56 7.31 -13.20 0.00
CA VAL A 56 6.91 -11.98 -0.68
C VAL A 56 6.47 -12.36 -2.09
N ALA A 57 5.15 -12.41 -2.32
CA ALA A 57 4.58 -12.69 -3.64
C ALA A 57 4.74 -11.49 -4.59
N ARG A 58 4.68 -10.28 -4.02
CA ARG A 58 4.90 -9.03 -4.75
C ARG A 58 5.74 -8.08 -3.88
N PRO A 59 6.99 -7.77 -4.28
CA PRO A 59 7.80 -6.82 -3.53
C PRO A 59 7.25 -5.40 -3.65
N ARG A 60 7.48 -4.59 -2.61
CA ARG A 60 7.30 -3.14 -2.70
C ARG A 60 8.46 -2.60 -3.54
N LYS A 61 8.14 -1.86 -4.62
CA LYS A 61 9.13 -1.09 -5.39
C LYS A 61 9.67 0.09 -4.57
N SER A 62 10.88 0.53 -4.88
CA SER A 62 11.42 1.80 -4.38
C SER A 62 10.75 3.00 -5.08
N VAL A 63 10.99 4.20 -4.57
CA VAL A 63 10.52 5.44 -5.23
C VAL A 63 11.29 5.68 -6.53
N GLU A 64 12.57 5.35 -6.56
CA GLU A 64 13.42 5.45 -7.75
C GLU A 64 12.91 4.54 -8.86
N GLU A 65 12.50 3.30 -8.53
CA GLU A 65 11.88 2.39 -9.49
C GLU A 65 10.53 2.90 -10.00
N LEU A 66 9.78 3.66 -9.18
CA LEU A 66 8.53 4.28 -9.61
C LEU A 66 8.78 5.41 -10.62
N ILE A 67 9.78 6.26 -10.35
CA ILE A 67 10.13 7.39 -11.23
C ILE A 67 10.82 6.90 -12.51
N ALA A 68 11.55 5.78 -12.46
CA ALA A 68 12.24 5.21 -13.62
C ALA A 68 11.28 4.76 -14.74
N ASP A 69 9.99 4.57 -14.45
CA ASP A 69 8.96 4.26 -15.44
C ASP A 69 8.57 5.52 -16.27
N GLU A 70 9.03 6.72 -15.89
CA GLU A 70 8.82 7.98 -16.61
C GLU A 70 9.98 8.26 -17.59
N THR A 71 9.67 8.67 -18.81
CA THR A 71 10.68 9.10 -19.80
C THR A 71 10.58 10.60 -20.01
N PRO A 72 11.57 11.40 -19.58
CA PRO A 72 11.59 12.81 -19.89
C PRO A 72 11.75 13.01 -21.41
N PRO A 73 11.04 13.96 -22.02
CA PRO A 73 11.21 14.22 -23.44
C PRO A 73 12.58 14.84 -23.71
N GLU A 74 13.09 14.67 -24.95
CA GLU A 74 14.41 15.21 -25.34
C GLU A 74 14.53 16.75 -25.25
N TRP A 75 13.39 17.45 -25.18
CA TRP A 75 13.31 18.90 -25.11
C TRP A 75 13.11 19.46 -23.70
N ALA A 76 13.08 18.60 -22.67
CA ALA A 76 13.01 19.03 -21.27
C ALA A 76 14.38 19.43 -20.71
#